data_AF-K9DW62-F1
#
_entry.id   AF-K9DW62-F1
#
_cell.length_a   1.000
_cell.length_b   1.000
_cell.length_c   1.000
_cell.angle_alpha   90.00
_cell.angle_beta   90.00
_cell.angle_gamma   90.00
#
_symmetry.space_group_name_H-M   'P 1'
#
loop_
_entity.id
_entity.type
_entity.pdbx_description
1 polymer ?
#
loop_
_entity_poly.entity_id
_entity_poly.type
_entity_poly.pdbx_seq_one_letter_code
_entity_poly.pdbx_strand_id
1 'polypeptide(L)'
;MRNVILTAGMLLSSLVLRAGDISKYVLDNYLIPVDKPGIMIGHIYPSPSDIRLLSDTSSLFRIDPKEKTISLKKNKTLSKGQAAYRYGITLLIDGQEYDFELLKDGFSKNKVVAHRGVWKQKGVMQNSIRSFQNAVELGCQGSELDVWLTADNKVVLSHDPHVYGIEVENTSLLQLFQKTIHEKDPVPSLQELLLAARAQNTTHPVIEIKDSQKGLARTLQLTDSVVSIVHRMKMQGYVEYISFNYEVLKRIRQLDPTAKTLYLMEGKKDLKELVDDHISGIDYSYYAYRKDKDLTRKAQEAGLLTNVWTVNNAEELQQYYLLGVDYITTDEPELLLKIIDSLK
;
A
#
# COMPACT_ATOMS: atom_id res chain seq x y z
N MET A 1 -8.84 -5.77 -33.32
CA MET A 1 -9.23 -4.33 -33.28
C MET A 1 -10.06 -3.97 -32.04
N ARG A 2 -9.72 -4.50 -30.85
CA ARG A 2 -10.33 -4.11 -29.56
C ARG A 2 -9.32 -3.55 -28.54
N ASN A 3 -8.03 -3.53 -28.90
CA ASN A 3 -6.93 -3.11 -28.02
C ASN A 3 -6.39 -1.69 -28.32
N VAL A 4 -7.07 -0.92 -29.17
CA VAL A 4 -6.61 0.42 -29.62
C VAL A 4 -7.36 1.57 -28.93
N ILE A 5 -8.28 1.26 -28.00
CA ILE A 5 -9.03 2.29 -27.24
C ILE A 5 -8.39 2.58 -25.87
N LEU A 6 -7.48 1.74 -25.35
CA LEU A 6 -6.70 2.06 -24.14
C LEU A 6 -5.48 2.97 -24.38
N THR A 7 -5.09 3.17 -25.64
CA THR A 7 -3.92 3.97 -26.03
C THR A 7 -4.06 5.49 -25.78
N ALA A 8 -5.23 5.98 -25.38
CA ALA A 8 -5.42 7.38 -24.97
C ALA A 8 -5.19 7.63 -23.47
N GLY A 9 -5.14 6.58 -22.64
CA GLY A 9 -4.91 6.72 -21.19
C GLY A 9 -3.46 7.03 -20.80
N MET A 10 -2.50 6.71 -21.67
CA MET A 10 -1.06 6.83 -21.39
C MET A 10 -0.51 8.26 -21.46
N LEU A 11 -1.26 9.19 -22.03
CA LEU A 11 -0.81 10.56 -22.29
C LEU A 11 -1.63 11.64 -21.57
N LEU A 12 -2.73 11.27 -20.90
CA LEU A 12 -3.67 12.22 -20.28
C LEU A 12 -3.72 12.08 -18.75
N SER A 13 -2.57 12.25 -18.12
CA SER A 13 -2.43 13.09 -16.92
C SER A 13 -0.96 13.22 -16.57
N SER A 14 -0.17 13.82 -17.46
CA SER A 14 1.02 14.55 -17.04
C SER A 14 0.59 15.80 -16.27
N LEU A 15 -0.15 15.65 -15.17
CA LEU A 15 -0.14 16.66 -14.13
C LEU A 15 1.30 16.68 -13.62
N VAL A 16 2.00 17.74 -14.00
CA VAL A 16 3.26 18.14 -13.37
C VAL A 16 3.06 18.01 -11.86
N LEU A 17 3.91 17.24 -11.19
CA LEU A 17 3.98 17.19 -9.73
C LEU A 17 4.06 18.64 -9.23
N ARG A 18 2.98 19.12 -8.61
CA ARG A 18 2.99 20.45 -7.99
C ARG A 18 3.33 20.27 -6.52
N ALA A 19 4.18 21.15 -6.00
CA ALA A 19 4.27 21.34 -4.55
C ALA A 19 2.86 21.71 -4.05
N GLY A 20 2.15 20.76 -3.45
CA GLY A 20 0.71 20.85 -3.13
C GLY A 20 -0.08 19.55 -3.29
N ASP A 21 0.52 18.50 -3.84
CA ASP A 21 -0.17 17.22 -4.09
C ASP A 21 -0.35 16.33 -2.84
N ILE A 22 0.42 16.58 -1.79
CA ILE A 22 0.31 15.90 -0.49
C ILE A 22 -0.55 16.75 0.43
N SER A 23 -1.69 16.19 0.83
CA SER A 23 -2.62 16.86 1.75
C SER A 23 -1.93 17.23 3.06
N LYS A 24 -2.12 18.48 3.52
CA LYS A 24 -1.66 18.97 4.83
C LYS A 24 -2.28 18.18 5.98
N TYR A 25 -3.55 17.80 5.85
CA TYR A 25 -4.26 16.99 6.83
C TYR A 25 -4.52 15.58 6.28
N VAL A 26 -4.27 14.58 7.11
CA VAL A 26 -4.46 13.15 6.85
C VAL A 26 -5.29 12.52 7.98
N LEU A 27 -5.67 11.25 7.84
CA LEU A 27 -6.34 10.49 8.88
C LEU A 27 -5.42 9.38 9.37
N ASP A 28 -5.41 9.15 10.68
CA ASP A 28 -4.69 7.98 11.25
C ASP A 28 -5.30 6.64 10.83
N ASN A 29 -6.58 6.64 10.45
CA ASN A 29 -7.27 5.51 9.87
C ASN A 29 -8.38 5.96 8.89
N TYR A 30 -8.41 5.29 7.73
CA TYR A 30 -9.39 5.52 6.67
C TYR A 30 -10.43 4.37 6.58
N LEU A 31 -10.19 3.27 7.28
CA LEU A 31 -11.01 2.06 7.20
C LEU A 31 -12.18 2.12 8.19
N ILE A 32 -13.38 1.88 7.67
CA ILE A 32 -14.64 1.85 8.41
C ILE A 32 -14.94 0.38 8.75
N PRO A 33 -14.89 -0.01 10.03
CA PRO A 33 -15.25 -1.36 10.43
C PRO A 33 -16.71 -1.68 10.07
N VAL A 34 -16.93 -2.86 9.51
CA VAL A 34 -18.27 -3.40 9.25
C VAL A 34 -18.93 -3.88 10.54
N ASP A 35 -20.27 -3.86 10.55
CA ASP A 35 -21.11 -4.37 11.63
C ASP A 35 -20.87 -3.71 13.01
N LYS A 36 -20.29 -2.50 13.03
CA LYS A 36 -20.07 -1.68 14.24
C LYS A 36 -20.84 -0.35 14.15
N PRO A 37 -22.02 -0.21 14.78
CA PRO A 37 -22.79 1.03 14.75
C PRO A 37 -22.06 2.20 15.44
N GLY A 38 -22.10 3.38 14.82
CA GLY A 38 -21.60 4.62 15.44
C GLY A 38 -20.10 4.67 15.73
N ILE A 39 -19.32 3.74 15.16
CA ILE A 39 -17.89 3.57 15.43
C ILE A 39 -17.08 4.84 15.07
N MET A 40 -16.09 5.15 15.91
CA MET A 40 -15.05 6.15 15.59
C MET A 40 -14.11 5.53 14.56
N ILE A 41 -13.87 6.26 13.46
CA ILE A 41 -13.10 5.78 12.32
C ILE A 41 -11.65 6.22 12.47
N GLY A 42 -11.40 7.52 12.61
CA GLY A 42 -10.04 8.04 12.76
C GLY A 42 -10.00 9.49 13.25
N HIS A 43 -8.83 9.89 13.72
CA HIS A 43 -8.46 11.26 14.04
C HIS A 43 -7.83 11.96 12.84
N ILE A 44 -7.96 13.28 12.80
CA ILE A 44 -7.28 14.11 11.81
C ILE A 44 -5.92 14.52 12.34
N TYR A 45 -4.92 14.35 11.50
CA TYR A 45 -3.54 14.71 11.79
C TYR A 45 -2.98 15.69 10.75
N PRO A 46 -2.21 16.72 11.15
CA PRO A 46 -2.05 17.17 12.53
C PRO A 46 -3.40 17.66 13.09
N SER A 47 -3.57 17.65 14.42
CA SER A 47 -4.83 18.09 15.04
C SER A 47 -5.14 19.55 14.63
N PRO A 48 -6.26 19.82 13.95
CA PRO A 48 -6.61 21.17 13.54
C PRO A 48 -7.20 21.99 14.68
N SER A 49 -7.26 23.31 14.52
CA SER A 49 -7.91 24.19 15.50
C SER A 49 -9.44 24.14 15.35
N ASP A 50 -9.93 24.19 14.11
CA ASP A 50 -11.36 24.09 13.79
C ASP A 50 -11.62 23.04 12.70
N ILE A 51 -12.78 22.40 12.80
CA ILE A 51 -13.23 21.43 11.81
C ILE A 51 -14.74 21.35 11.68
N ARG A 52 -15.20 21.27 10.43
CA ARG A 52 -16.60 21.06 10.08
C ARG A 52 -16.78 20.15 8.87
N LEU A 53 -17.81 19.32 8.90
CA LEU A 53 -18.29 18.58 7.72
C LEU A 53 -19.04 19.52 6.78
N LEU A 54 -18.57 19.65 5.53
CA LEU A 54 -19.25 20.40 4.47
C LEU A 54 -20.11 19.49 3.60
N SER A 55 -19.55 18.35 3.18
CA SER A 55 -20.22 17.41 2.29
C SER A 55 -19.99 15.96 2.73
N ASP A 56 -20.98 15.11 2.50
CA ASP A 56 -20.92 13.67 2.73
C ASP A 56 -21.77 12.98 1.65
N THR A 57 -21.09 12.25 0.77
CA THR A 57 -21.71 11.53 -0.36
C THR A 57 -22.74 10.46 0.06
N SER A 58 -22.77 10.10 1.35
CA SER A 58 -23.51 8.96 1.89
C SER A 58 -24.44 9.30 3.06
N SER A 59 -24.30 10.50 3.63
CA SER A 59 -24.96 10.91 4.87
C SER A 59 -24.71 10.00 6.08
N LEU A 60 -23.58 9.28 6.11
CA LEU A 60 -23.21 8.34 7.17
C LEU A 60 -22.39 8.98 8.30
N PHE A 61 -21.68 10.06 8.03
CA PHE A 61 -20.62 10.53 8.92
C PHE A 61 -21.05 11.68 9.83
N ARG A 62 -20.35 11.78 10.96
CA ARG A 62 -20.35 12.94 11.85
C ARG A 62 -18.91 13.26 12.23
N ILE A 63 -18.68 14.53 12.53
CA ILE A 63 -17.39 15.02 13.02
C ILE A 63 -17.56 15.41 14.47
N ASP A 64 -16.63 15.00 15.32
CA ASP A 64 -16.49 15.55 16.65
C ASP A 64 -15.50 16.73 16.60
N PRO A 65 -15.95 17.99 16.73
CA PRO A 65 -15.08 19.15 16.65
C PRO A 65 -14.19 19.32 17.89
N LYS A 66 -14.44 18.60 18.99
CA LYS A 66 -13.56 18.63 20.17
C LYS A 66 -12.43 17.62 20.02
N GLU A 67 -12.80 16.38 19.73
CA GLU A 67 -11.85 15.26 19.60
C GLU A 67 -11.16 15.21 18.22
N LYS A 68 -11.61 16.02 17.26
CA LYS A 68 -11.14 16.06 15.87
C LYS A 68 -11.22 14.69 15.19
N THR A 69 -12.28 13.95 15.51
CA THR A 69 -12.52 12.60 14.99
C THR A 69 -13.64 12.56 13.96
N ILE A 70 -13.51 11.60 13.06
CA ILE A 70 -14.58 11.17 12.16
C ILE A 70 -15.21 9.92 12.74
N SER A 71 -16.53 9.89 12.83
CA SER A 71 -17.29 8.72 13.27
C SER A 71 -18.47 8.45 12.34
N LEU A 72 -18.99 7.22 12.37
CA LEU A 72 -20.34 6.97 11.91
C LEU A 72 -21.35 7.68 12.82
N LYS A 73 -22.47 8.12 12.25
CA LYS A 73 -23.65 8.53 13.04
C LYS A 73 -24.11 7.36 13.91
N LYS A 74 -24.60 7.66 15.12
CA LYS A 74 -24.85 6.69 16.22
C LYS A 74 -25.54 5.37 15.79
N ASN A 75 -26.53 5.45 14.90
CA ASN A 75 -27.32 4.30 14.45
C ASN A 75 -26.96 3.82 13.03
N LYS A 76 -25.87 4.31 12.46
CA LYS A 76 -25.39 3.92 11.12
C LYS A 76 -24.27 2.90 11.27
N THR A 77 -24.30 1.91 10.40
CA THR A 77 -23.28 0.86 10.26
C THR A 77 -23.20 0.44 8.80
N LEU A 78 -22.08 -0.15 8.41
CA LEU A 78 -21.90 -0.78 7.10
C LEU A 78 -21.97 -2.29 7.28
N SER A 79 -22.62 -3.00 6.35
CA SER A 79 -22.64 -4.46 6.38
C SER A 79 -21.56 -5.06 5.49
N LYS A 80 -21.12 -6.28 5.81
CA LYS A 80 -20.16 -7.03 4.98
C LYS A 80 -20.59 -7.12 3.51
N GLY A 81 -21.86 -7.48 3.27
CA GLY A 81 -22.44 -7.67 1.93
C GLY A 81 -22.77 -6.38 1.16
N GLN A 82 -22.58 -5.20 1.74
CA GLN A 82 -22.86 -3.94 1.06
C GLN A 82 -21.95 -3.73 -0.16
N ALA A 83 -22.51 -3.46 -1.34
CA ALA A 83 -21.72 -3.31 -2.56
C ALA A 83 -20.87 -2.03 -2.58
N ALA A 84 -21.38 -0.91 -2.05
CA ALA A 84 -20.61 0.32 -1.92
C ALA A 84 -19.53 0.17 -0.85
N TYR A 85 -18.31 0.63 -1.15
CA TYR A 85 -17.17 0.54 -0.23
C TYR A 85 -16.30 1.80 -0.17
N ARG A 86 -16.61 2.84 -0.95
CA ARG A 86 -15.92 4.15 -0.91
C ARG A 86 -16.91 5.24 -0.61
N TYR A 87 -16.52 6.16 0.27
CA TYR A 87 -17.37 7.25 0.71
C TYR A 87 -16.56 8.54 0.79
N GLY A 88 -16.90 9.51 -0.06
CA GLY A 88 -16.28 10.83 -0.07
C GLY A 88 -16.89 11.74 0.98
N ILE A 89 -16.05 12.49 1.66
CA ILE A 89 -16.42 13.62 2.53
C ILE A 89 -15.55 14.83 2.21
N THR A 90 -16.13 16.02 2.34
CA THR A 90 -15.39 17.29 2.29
C THR A 90 -15.45 17.94 3.67
N LEU A 91 -14.30 18.27 4.22
CA LEU A 91 -14.14 18.92 5.52
C LEU A 91 -13.61 20.34 5.33
N LEU A 92 -14.19 21.29 6.06
CA LEU A 92 -13.57 22.60 6.28
C LEU A 92 -12.65 22.45 7.49
N ILE A 93 -11.35 22.62 7.30
CA ILE A 93 -10.33 22.52 8.35
C ILE A 93 -9.53 23.82 8.35
N ASP A 94 -9.54 24.52 9.49
CA ASP A 94 -8.85 25.81 9.66
C ASP A 94 -9.12 26.81 8.51
N GLY A 95 -10.37 26.83 8.02
CA GLY A 95 -10.82 27.72 6.94
C GLY A 95 -10.51 27.26 5.51
N GLN A 96 -9.95 26.06 5.31
CA GLN A 96 -9.67 25.49 3.99
C GLN A 96 -10.41 24.17 3.77
N GLU A 97 -10.81 23.88 2.53
CA GLU A 97 -11.50 22.64 2.18
C GLU A 97 -10.52 21.50 1.92
N TYR A 98 -10.83 20.32 2.45
CA TYR A 98 -10.07 19.09 2.26
C TYR A 98 -11.02 17.93 1.96
N ASP A 99 -10.76 17.25 0.85
CA ASP A 99 -11.48 16.03 0.49
C ASP A 99 -10.80 14.79 1.06
N PHE A 100 -11.61 13.90 1.63
CA PHE A 100 -11.19 12.58 2.11
C PHE A 100 -12.07 11.50 1.49
N GLU A 101 -11.50 10.31 1.32
CA GLU A 101 -12.23 9.11 0.91
C GLU A 101 -12.05 8.05 2.00
N LEU A 102 -13.15 7.65 2.62
CA LEU A 102 -13.19 6.59 3.62
C LEU A 102 -13.61 5.28 2.96
N LEU A 103 -13.11 4.18 3.49
CA LEU A 103 -13.25 2.86 2.88
C LEU A 103 -13.95 1.90 3.82
N LYS A 104 -14.96 1.16 3.34
CA LYS A 104 -15.45 0.00 4.08
C LYS A 104 -14.30 -1.00 4.22
N ASP A 105 -13.99 -1.44 5.44
CA ASP A 105 -12.97 -2.48 5.64
C ASP A 105 -13.50 -3.82 5.10
N GLY A 106 -13.06 -4.17 3.89
CA GLY A 106 -13.32 -5.44 3.24
C GLY A 106 -12.07 -6.26 3.03
N PHE A 107 -10.92 -5.81 3.54
CA PHE A 107 -9.65 -6.44 3.28
C PHE A 107 -9.61 -7.85 3.88
N SER A 108 -9.16 -8.83 3.11
CA SER A 108 -8.91 -10.19 3.58
C SER A 108 -8.01 -10.13 4.82
N LYS A 109 -8.27 -11.00 5.81
CA LYS A 109 -7.47 -11.09 7.05
C LYS A 109 -6.75 -12.44 7.16
N ASN A 110 -6.34 -12.98 6.00
CA ASN A 110 -5.74 -14.31 5.88
C ASN A 110 -4.21 -14.30 5.96
N LYS A 111 -3.58 -13.13 6.17
CA LYS A 111 -2.14 -12.92 6.31
C LYS A 111 -1.32 -13.10 5.02
N VAL A 112 -1.96 -13.44 3.90
CA VAL A 112 -1.25 -13.76 2.65
C VAL A 112 -0.91 -12.48 1.89
N VAL A 113 0.39 -12.26 1.66
CA VAL A 113 0.89 -11.20 0.77
C VAL A 113 1.53 -11.86 -0.45
N ALA A 114 0.97 -11.63 -1.64
CA ALA A 114 1.52 -12.16 -2.89
C ALA A 114 2.75 -11.34 -3.32
N HIS A 115 3.93 -11.94 -3.29
CA HIS A 115 5.19 -11.29 -3.68
C HIS A 115 5.18 -10.95 -5.18
N ARG A 116 5.22 -9.65 -5.51
CA ARG A 116 5.10 -9.13 -6.88
C ARG A 116 3.81 -9.56 -7.59
N GLY A 117 2.75 -9.80 -6.82
CA GLY A 117 1.47 -10.33 -7.27
C GLY A 117 1.47 -11.85 -7.53
N VAL A 118 0.37 -12.36 -8.09
CA VAL A 118 0.26 -13.78 -8.49
C VAL A 118 0.72 -13.92 -9.94
N TRP A 119 2.02 -14.17 -10.09
CA TRP A 119 2.70 -14.23 -11.38
C TRP A 119 3.06 -15.66 -11.80
N LYS A 120 3.54 -16.47 -10.85
CA LYS A 120 4.14 -17.79 -11.11
C LYS A 120 3.16 -18.81 -11.68
N GLN A 121 2.05 -19.08 -10.98
CA GLN A 121 1.06 -20.06 -11.43
C GLN A 121 0.32 -19.60 -12.71
N LYS A 122 0.11 -18.29 -12.84
CA LYS A 122 -0.66 -17.69 -13.94
C LYS A 122 0.21 -17.43 -15.19
N GLY A 123 1.53 -17.58 -15.08
CA GLY A 123 2.46 -17.34 -16.18
C GLY A 123 2.41 -15.91 -16.71
N VAL A 124 2.27 -14.93 -15.80
CA VAL A 124 2.27 -13.49 -16.12
C VAL A 124 3.54 -12.84 -15.57
N MET A 125 3.85 -11.64 -16.05
CA MET A 125 4.99 -10.88 -15.54
C MET A 125 4.78 -10.52 -14.06
N GLN A 126 5.84 -10.64 -13.24
CA GLN A 126 5.92 -10.03 -11.92
C GLN A 126 5.65 -8.52 -12.00
N ASN A 127 5.18 -7.89 -10.93
CA ASN A 127 5.04 -6.43 -10.89
C ASN A 127 4.14 -5.88 -12.02
N SER A 128 3.16 -6.67 -12.46
CA SER A 128 2.21 -6.30 -13.52
C SER A 128 0.81 -6.06 -12.96
N ILE A 129 -0.01 -5.27 -13.67
CA ILE A 129 -1.43 -5.08 -13.31
C ILE A 129 -2.15 -6.43 -13.25
N ARG A 130 -1.82 -7.36 -14.16
CA ARG A 130 -2.41 -8.70 -14.18
C ARG A 130 -2.00 -9.53 -12.97
N SER A 131 -0.72 -9.51 -12.57
CA SER A 131 -0.28 -10.21 -11.35
C SER A 131 -1.00 -9.70 -10.10
N PHE A 132 -1.23 -8.38 -10.00
CA PHE A 132 -2.01 -7.78 -8.91
C PHE A 132 -3.49 -8.20 -8.96
N GLN A 133 -4.13 -8.13 -10.13
CA GLN A 133 -5.52 -8.58 -10.30
C GLN A 133 -5.69 -10.06 -9.96
N ASN A 134 -4.74 -10.91 -10.34
CA ASN A 134 -4.74 -12.30 -9.95
C ASN A 134 -4.64 -12.49 -8.42
N ALA A 135 -3.88 -11.63 -7.71
CA ALA A 135 -3.82 -11.65 -6.24
C ALA A 135 -5.16 -11.24 -5.60
N VAL A 136 -5.84 -10.25 -6.18
CA VAL A 136 -7.21 -9.86 -5.79
C VAL A 136 -8.18 -11.02 -6.00
N GLU A 137 -8.18 -11.64 -7.19
CA GLU A 137 -9.05 -12.78 -7.52
C GLU A 137 -8.81 -13.99 -6.62
N LEU A 138 -7.55 -14.23 -6.26
CA LEU A 138 -7.16 -15.30 -5.35
C LEU A 138 -7.55 -15.01 -3.89
N GLY A 139 -7.88 -13.75 -3.56
CA GLY A 139 -8.31 -13.33 -2.23
C GLY A 139 -7.17 -13.05 -1.26
N CYS A 140 -5.96 -12.76 -1.74
CA CYS A 140 -4.83 -12.38 -0.90
C CYS A 140 -5.14 -11.12 -0.08
N GLN A 141 -4.63 -11.05 1.15
CA GLN A 141 -4.71 -9.85 1.98
C GLN A 141 -3.87 -8.70 1.42
N GLY A 142 -2.72 -9.01 0.87
CA GLY A 142 -1.85 -8.05 0.20
C GLY A 142 -1.29 -8.56 -1.12
N SER A 143 -0.81 -7.63 -1.92
CA SER A 143 0.03 -7.89 -3.09
C SER A 143 1.19 -6.90 -3.03
N GLU A 144 2.39 -7.43 -2.86
CA GLU A 144 3.62 -6.65 -2.88
C GLU A 144 3.98 -6.24 -4.31
N LEU A 145 4.63 -5.09 -4.44
CA LEU A 145 5.14 -4.55 -5.69
C LEU A 145 6.32 -3.61 -5.47
N ASP A 146 7.22 -3.57 -6.45
CA ASP A 146 8.43 -2.76 -6.44
C ASP A 146 8.31 -1.53 -7.34
N VAL A 147 8.80 -0.36 -6.91
CA VAL A 147 8.78 0.87 -7.71
C VAL A 147 10.14 1.51 -7.98
N TRP A 148 10.27 2.12 -9.16
CA TRP A 148 11.43 2.89 -9.63
C TRP A 148 10.99 4.20 -10.30
N LEU A 149 11.93 5.16 -10.44
CA LEU A 149 11.72 6.36 -11.26
C LEU A 149 12.37 6.24 -12.65
N THR A 150 11.60 6.52 -13.70
CA THR A 150 12.10 6.73 -15.06
C THR A 150 12.93 8.02 -15.18
N ALA A 151 13.68 8.18 -16.28
CA ALA A 151 14.50 9.37 -16.53
C ALA A 151 13.70 10.69 -16.48
N ASP A 152 12.41 10.66 -16.82
CA ASP A 152 11.47 11.78 -16.78
C ASP A 152 10.60 11.83 -15.51
N ASN A 153 11.08 11.19 -14.43
CA ASN A 153 10.51 11.22 -13.08
C ASN A 153 9.10 10.62 -12.98
N LYS A 154 8.80 9.57 -13.76
CA LYS A 154 7.56 8.81 -13.64
C LYS A 154 7.81 7.55 -12.82
N VAL A 155 6.86 7.20 -11.96
CA VAL A 155 6.95 6.01 -11.11
C VAL A 155 6.44 4.80 -11.88
N VAL A 156 7.29 3.80 -12.05
CA VAL A 156 6.98 2.55 -12.76
C VAL A 156 7.27 1.34 -11.88
N LEU A 157 6.66 0.21 -12.23
CA LEU A 157 6.80 -1.04 -11.49
C LEU A 157 7.88 -1.92 -12.11
N SER A 158 8.83 -2.35 -11.31
CA SER A 158 9.87 -3.32 -11.68
C SER A 158 10.62 -3.73 -10.43
N HIS A 159 10.99 -5.00 -10.31
CA HIS A 159 11.87 -5.42 -9.21
C HIS A 159 13.29 -4.90 -9.43
N ASP A 160 13.83 -5.18 -10.62
CA ASP A 160 15.21 -4.87 -10.97
C ASP A 160 15.33 -3.47 -11.60
N PRO A 161 16.52 -2.83 -11.54
CA PRO A 161 16.77 -1.57 -12.25
C PRO A 161 16.70 -1.72 -13.77
N HIS A 162 16.68 -2.96 -14.28
CA HIS A 162 16.53 -3.29 -15.69
C HIS A 162 15.31 -4.18 -15.91
N VAL A 163 14.52 -3.90 -16.93
CA VAL A 163 13.36 -4.70 -17.32
C VAL A 163 13.37 -4.93 -18.82
N TYR A 164 13.27 -6.17 -19.26
CA TYR A 164 13.46 -6.56 -20.67
C TYR A 164 14.79 -6.03 -21.27
N GLY A 165 15.85 -5.99 -20.46
CA GLY A 165 17.16 -5.44 -20.85
C GLY A 165 17.23 -3.91 -20.95
N ILE A 166 16.20 -3.19 -20.54
CA ILE A 166 16.12 -1.73 -20.58
C ILE A 166 16.32 -1.19 -19.17
N GLU A 167 17.31 -0.31 -19.01
CA GLU A 167 17.55 0.38 -17.74
C GLU A 167 16.46 1.42 -17.48
N VAL A 168 15.76 1.30 -16.36
CA VAL A 168 14.58 2.11 -16.02
C VAL A 168 14.97 3.57 -15.80
N GLU A 169 15.99 3.83 -14.97
CA GLU A 169 16.32 5.19 -14.55
C GLU A 169 16.94 6.07 -15.66
N ASN A 170 17.31 5.47 -16.79
CA ASN A 170 17.89 6.14 -17.96
C ASN A 170 16.95 6.17 -19.17
N THR A 171 15.72 5.67 -19.02
CA THR A 171 14.71 5.65 -20.09
C THR A 171 13.49 6.45 -19.67
N SER A 172 12.90 7.26 -20.55
CA SER A 172 11.63 7.96 -20.23
C SER A 172 10.44 7.00 -20.21
N LEU A 173 9.33 7.35 -19.56
CA LEU A 173 8.15 6.50 -19.52
C LEU A 173 7.64 6.16 -20.93
N LEU A 174 7.59 7.15 -21.82
CA LEU A 174 7.14 6.93 -23.21
C LEU A 174 8.05 5.96 -23.95
N GLN A 175 9.37 6.10 -23.80
CA GLN A 175 10.33 5.19 -24.43
C GLN A 175 10.25 3.78 -23.84
N LEU A 176 10.11 3.67 -22.51
CA LEU A 176 9.98 2.39 -21.81
C LEU A 176 8.71 1.67 -22.28
N PHE A 177 7.60 2.39 -22.39
CA PHE A 177 6.36 1.86 -22.93
C PHE A 177 6.52 1.42 -24.39
N GLN A 178 7.06 2.27 -25.28
CA GLN A 178 7.25 1.93 -26.69
C GLN A 178 8.10 0.67 -26.88
N LYS A 179 9.11 0.48 -26.03
CA LYS A 179 9.98 -0.70 -26.08
C LYS A 179 9.34 -1.96 -25.50
N THR A 180 8.31 -1.83 -24.66
CA THR A 180 7.69 -2.97 -23.95
C THR A 180 6.25 -3.24 -24.38
N ILE A 181 5.64 -2.40 -25.21
CA ILE A 181 4.25 -2.56 -25.69
C ILE A 181 4.03 -3.86 -26.49
N HIS A 182 5.09 -4.40 -27.08
CA HIS A 182 5.04 -5.66 -27.82
C HIS A 182 5.14 -6.89 -26.92
N GLU A 183 5.53 -6.70 -25.66
CA GLU A 183 5.54 -7.76 -24.65
C GLU A 183 4.11 -8.10 -24.22
N LYS A 184 3.94 -9.32 -23.69
CA LYS A 184 2.63 -9.77 -23.19
C LYS A 184 2.12 -8.88 -22.05
N ASP A 185 3.04 -8.38 -21.24
CA ASP A 185 2.79 -7.49 -20.11
C ASP A 185 3.79 -6.31 -20.20
N PRO A 186 3.38 -5.14 -20.73
CA PRO A 186 4.22 -3.94 -20.73
C PRO A 186 4.43 -3.43 -19.31
N VAL A 187 5.51 -2.68 -19.10
CA VAL A 187 5.86 -2.14 -17.77
C VAL A 187 4.80 -1.11 -17.33
N PRO A 188 4.07 -1.36 -16.22
CA PRO A 188 3.03 -0.44 -15.79
C PRO A 188 3.58 0.70 -14.94
N SER A 189 2.88 1.83 -14.95
CA SER A 189 3.08 2.89 -13.97
C SER A 189 2.38 2.56 -12.64
N LEU A 190 2.85 3.18 -11.55
CA LEU A 190 2.17 3.07 -10.25
C LEU A 190 0.73 3.58 -10.32
N GLN A 191 0.47 4.62 -11.11
CA GLN A 191 -0.88 5.18 -11.28
C GLN A 191 -1.83 4.15 -11.89
N GLU A 192 -1.40 3.40 -12.90
CA GLU A 192 -2.24 2.35 -13.51
C GLU A 192 -2.56 1.22 -12.53
N LEU A 193 -1.57 0.78 -11.75
CA LEU A 193 -1.82 -0.22 -10.72
C LEU A 193 -2.74 0.29 -9.62
N LEU A 194 -2.56 1.53 -9.13
CA LEU A 194 -3.46 2.10 -8.13
C LEU A 194 -4.88 2.31 -8.67
N LEU A 195 -5.07 2.59 -9.97
CA LEU A 195 -6.39 2.59 -10.59
C LEU A 195 -7.05 1.20 -10.54
N ALA A 196 -6.29 0.13 -10.79
CA ALA A 196 -6.78 -1.23 -10.64
C ALA A 196 -7.10 -1.56 -9.16
N ALA A 197 -6.25 -1.13 -8.23
CA ALA A 197 -6.48 -1.31 -6.80
C ALA A 197 -7.74 -0.58 -6.30
N ARG A 198 -8.05 0.60 -6.84
CA ARG A 198 -9.27 1.37 -6.54
C ARG A 198 -10.57 0.70 -6.94
N ALA A 199 -10.53 -0.37 -7.73
CA ALA A 199 -11.71 -1.11 -8.18
C ALA A 199 -12.17 -2.20 -7.19
N GLN A 200 -11.45 -2.39 -6.09
CA GLN A 200 -11.68 -3.42 -5.07
C GLN A 200 -11.34 -2.87 -3.68
N ASN A 201 -11.70 -3.58 -2.60
CA ASN A 201 -11.33 -3.23 -1.22
C ASN A 201 -10.99 -4.47 -0.36
N THR A 202 -10.47 -5.52 -0.99
CA THR A 202 -10.13 -6.83 -0.41
C THR A 202 -8.62 -7.08 -0.28
N THR A 203 -7.79 -6.43 -1.09
CA THR A 203 -6.33 -6.65 -1.16
C THR A 203 -5.57 -5.34 -1.11
N HIS A 204 -4.62 -5.22 -0.18
CA HIS A 204 -3.74 -4.07 -0.03
C HIS A 204 -2.59 -4.11 -1.06
N PRO A 205 -2.30 -3.01 -1.79
CA PRO A 205 -1.01 -2.84 -2.44
C PRO A 205 0.07 -2.58 -1.37
N VAL A 206 1.11 -3.41 -1.32
CA VAL A 206 2.27 -3.23 -0.46
C VAL A 206 3.43 -2.74 -1.32
N ILE A 207 3.81 -1.47 -1.18
CA ILE A 207 4.71 -0.78 -2.11
C ILE A 207 6.14 -0.78 -1.56
N GLU A 208 7.04 -1.52 -2.20
CA GLU A 208 8.48 -1.45 -1.97
C GLU A 208 9.11 -0.29 -2.75
N ILE A 209 9.71 0.66 -2.02
CA ILE A 209 10.50 1.73 -2.62
C ILE A 209 11.96 1.27 -2.74
N LYS A 210 12.41 1.08 -3.99
CA LYS A 210 13.76 0.59 -4.31
C LYS A 210 14.81 1.69 -4.19
N ASP A 211 16.02 1.27 -3.83
CA ASP A 211 17.18 2.14 -3.83
C ASP A 211 17.64 2.45 -5.25
N SER A 212 17.65 3.74 -5.58
CA SER A 212 18.10 4.19 -6.89
C SER A 212 19.59 3.95 -7.07
N GLN A 213 20.00 3.58 -8.28
CA GLN A 213 21.41 3.42 -8.65
C GLN A 213 22.14 4.77 -8.72
N LYS A 214 21.38 5.88 -8.71
CA LYS A 214 21.89 7.27 -8.71
C LYS A 214 22.02 7.86 -7.30
N GLY A 215 21.87 7.04 -6.25
CA GLY A 215 22.07 7.43 -4.86
C GLY A 215 20.84 7.97 -4.13
N LEU A 216 21.02 8.32 -2.86
CA LEU A 216 19.94 8.62 -1.91
C LEU A 216 19.03 9.76 -2.34
N ALA A 217 19.57 10.86 -2.88
CA ALA A 217 18.76 12.00 -3.31
C ALA A 217 17.68 11.60 -4.33
N ARG A 218 18.03 10.69 -5.23
CA ARG A 218 17.12 10.14 -6.24
C ARG A 218 16.14 9.13 -5.64
N THR A 219 16.57 8.32 -4.65
CA THR A 219 15.67 7.46 -3.86
C THR A 219 14.62 8.29 -3.10
N LEU A 220 15.01 9.41 -2.50
CA LEU A 220 14.07 10.32 -1.82
C LEU A 220 13.13 11.02 -2.81
N GLN A 221 13.60 11.35 -4.01
CA GLN A 221 12.71 11.85 -5.07
C GLN A 221 11.65 10.82 -5.50
N LEU A 222 12.03 9.53 -5.59
CA LEU A 222 11.09 8.44 -5.83
C LEU A 222 10.06 8.40 -4.71
N THR A 223 10.53 8.48 -3.46
CA THR A 223 9.68 8.48 -2.26
C THR A 223 8.64 9.59 -2.30
N ASP A 224 9.07 10.82 -2.55
CA ASP A 224 8.18 11.98 -2.68
C ASP A 224 7.14 11.79 -3.78
N SER A 225 7.55 11.22 -4.91
CA SER A 225 6.67 10.98 -6.07
C SER A 225 5.61 9.92 -5.76
N VAL A 226 6.00 8.82 -5.08
CA VAL A 226 5.10 7.73 -4.68
C VAL A 226 4.05 8.24 -3.70
N VAL A 227 4.46 8.91 -2.62
CA VAL A 227 3.52 9.45 -1.61
C VAL A 227 2.59 10.49 -2.25
N SER A 228 3.12 11.36 -3.12
CA SER A 228 2.29 12.33 -3.85
C SER A 228 1.24 11.67 -4.75
N ILE A 229 1.57 10.57 -5.42
CA ILE A 229 0.61 9.80 -6.23
C ILE A 229 -0.48 9.22 -5.33
N VAL A 230 -0.11 8.60 -4.20
CA VAL A 230 -1.05 8.01 -3.25
C VAL A 230 -2.03 9.06 -2.72
N HIS A 231 -1.55 10.26 -2.34
CA HIS A 231 -2.41 11.33 -1.82
C HIS A 231 -3.35 11.89 -2.89
N ARG A 232 -2.85 12.14 -4.11
CA ARG A 232 -3.69 12.61 -5.23
C ARG A 232 -4.80 11.62 -5.57
N MET A 233 -4.50 10.32 -5.49
CA MET A 233 -5.44 9.26 -5.82
C MET A 233 -6.29 8.80 -4.62
N LYS A 234 -6.17 9.46 -3.46
CA LYS A 234 -6.88 9.11 -2.21
C LYS A 234 -6.69 7.64 -1.82
N MET A 235 -5.45 7.16 -1.89
CA MET A 235 -5.06 5.77 -1.67
C MET A 235 -4.49 5.45 -0.29
N GLN A 236 -4.45 6.43 0.62
CA GLN A 236 -3.86 6.27 1.97
C GLN A 236 -4.49 5.11 2.76
N GLY A 237 -5.80 4.90 2.62
CA GLY A 237 -6.50 3.78 3.26
C GLY A 237 -6.24 2.41 2.62
N TYR A 238 -5.59 2.34 1.47
CA TYR A 238 -5.34 1.09 0.75
C TYR A 238 -3.92 0.56 0.93
N VAL A 239 -2.92 1.44 0.96
CA VAL A 239 -1.53 1.05 0.74
C VAL A 239 -0.75 0.91 2.03
N GLU A 240 0.24 0.03 1.99
CA GLU A 240 1.32 -0.05 3.00
C GLU A 240 2.65 0.12 2.27
N TYR A 241 3.67 0.62 2.97
CA TYR A 241 4.99 0.90 2.37
C TYR A 241 6.08 0.07 3.03
N ILE A 242 7.02 -0.41 2.23
CA ILE A 242 8.18 -1.16 2.69
C ILE A 242 9.46 -0.64 2.02
N SER A 243 10.60 -0.73 2.70
CA SER A 243 11.90 -0.38 2.12
C SER A 243 13.05 -0.96 2.95
N PHE A 244 14.15 -1.30 2.26
CA PHE A 244 15.44 -1.61 2.89
C PHE A 244 16.14 -0.37 3.42
N ASN A 245 15.74 0.81 2.95
CA ASN A 245 16.37 2.07 3.28
C ASN A 245 15.59 2.79 4.40
N TYR A 246 16.24 2.99 5.54
CA TYR A 246 15.61 3.59 6.70
C TYR A 246 15.23 5.06 6.49
N GLU A 247 16.04 5.81 5.73
CA GLU A 247 15.76 7.22 5.42
C GLU A 247 14.54 7.38 4.51
N VAL A 248 14.25 6.37 3.67
CA VAL A 248 13.01 6.31 2.89
C VAL A 248 11.79 6.22 3.81
N LEU A 249 11.81 5.32 4.79
CA LEU A 249 10.67 5.17 5.71
C LEU A 249 10.46 6.43 6.56
N LYS A 250 11.54 7.06 7.02
CA LYS A 250 11.47 8.35 7.71
C LYS A 250 10.94 9.44 6.80
N ARG A 251 11.34 9.47 5.53
CA ARG A 251 10.80 10.44 4.56
C ARG A 251 9.31 10.22 4.32
N ILE A 252 8.84 8.98 4.21
CA ILE A 252 7.41 8.68 4.13
C ILE A 252 6.69 9.24 5.35
N ARG A 253 7.17 8.96 6.58
CA ARG A 253 6.57 9.49 7.82
C ARG A 253 6.59 11.02 7.92
N GLN A 254 7.61 11.68 7.36
CA GLN A 254 7.65 13.15 7.28
C GLN A 254 6.58 13.72 6.34
N LEU A 255 6.28 13.02 5.23
CA LEU A 255 5.30 13.44 4.23
C LEU A 255 3.87 13.06 4.63
N ASP A 256 3.71 11.86 5.17
CA ASP A 256 2.48 11.30 5.71
C ASP A 256 2.77 10.64 7.08
N PRO A 257 2.51 11.35 8.17
CA PRO A 257 2.77 10.87 9.54
C PRO A 257 1.87 9.71 9.96
N THR A 258 0.87 9.36 9.15
CA THR A 258 -0.07 8.26 9.40
C THR A 258 0.18 7.04 8.52
N ALA A 259 1.02 7.17 7.49
CA ALA A 259 1.35 6.09 6.56
C ALA A 259 1.96 4.86 7.26
N LYS A 260 1.42 3.67 6.96
CA LYS A 260 1.97 2.42 7.47
C LYS A 260 3.29 2.08 6.77
N THR A 261 4.35 1.94 7.54
CA THR A 261 5.71 1.66 7.05
C THR A 261 6.29 0.43 7.74
N LEU A 262 6.83 -0.53 6.98
CA LEU A 262 7.56 -1.68 7.55
C LEU A 262 9.01 -1.70 7.03
N TYR A 263 9.94 -2.03 7.91
CA TYR A 263 11.37 -2.02 7.60
C TYR A 263 11.86 -3.37 7.11
N LEU A 264 12.53 -3.39 5.94
CA LEU A 264 13.00 -4.64 5.31
C LEU A 264 14.37 -5.12 5.81
N MET A 265 15.20 -4.21 6.32
CA MET A 265 16.60 -4.51 6.59
C MET A 265 16.81 -4.95 8.05
N GLU A 266 16.87 -6.26 8.25
CA GLU A 266 17.15 -6.88 9.55
C GLU A 266 18.54 -6.54 10.13
N GLY A 267 18.60 -6.40 11.47
CA GLY A 267 19.86 -6.27 12.21
C GLY A 267 20.60 -4.94 12.08
N LYS A 268 20.04 -3.95 11.37
CA LYS A 268 20.57 -2.58 11.27
C LYS A 268 19.97 -1.61 12.28
N LYS A 269 18.73 -1.88 12.70
CA LYS A 269 17.98 -1.12 13.69
C LYS A 269 17.40 -2.09 14.70
N ASP A 270 17.38 -1.68 15.96
CA ASP A 270 16.64 -2.41 16.98
C ASP A 270 15.14 -2.06 16.92
N LEU A 271 14.31 -2.85 17.60
CA LEU A 271 12.86 -2.66 17.62
C LEU A 271 12.46 -1.34 18.30
N LYS A 272 13.28 -0.83 19.25
CA LYS A 272 12.98 0.41 19.95
C LYS A 272 13.20 1.61 19.04
N GLU A 273 14.27 1.63 18.25
CA GLU A 273 14.52 2.65 17.24
C GLU A 273 13.35 2.75 16.24
N LEU A 274 12.81 1.60 15.83
CA LEU A 274 11.63 1.56 14.96
C LEU A 274 10.41 2.21 15.61
N VAL A 275 10.13 1.90 16.88
CA VAL A 275 9.01 2.51 17.62
C VAL A 275 9.21 4.01 17.82
N ASP A 276 10.43 4.44 18.17
CA ASP A 276 10.78 5.84 18.43
C ASP A 276 10.61 6.70 17.16
N ASP A 277 10.97 6.18 15.98
CA ASP A 277 10.78 6.83 14.68
C ASP A 277 9.38 6.58 14.08
N HIS A 278 8.48 6.00 14.88
CA HIS A 278 7.11 5.65 14.48
C HIS A 278 7.05 4.72 13.27
N ILE A 279 8.00 3.83 13.03
CA ILE A 279 7.85 2.78 12.01
C ILE A 279 6.79 1.77 12.48
N SER A 280 5.92 1.33 11.57
CA SER A 280 4.73 0.53 11.92
C SER A 280 5.04 -0.96 12.13
N GLY A 281 6.17 -1.45 11.60
CA GLY A 281 6.52 -2.85 11.74
C GLY A 281 7.85 -3.26 11.14
N ILE A 282 8.11 -4.56 11.22
CA ILE A 282 9.22 -5.24 10.55
C ILE A 282 8.68 -6.09 9.41
N ASP A 283 9.38 -6.06 8.28
CA ASP A 283 9.16 -6.97 7.17
C ASP A 283 10.48 -7.69 6.92
N TYR A 284 10.80 -8.73 7.69
CA TYR A 284 12.14 -9.31 7.70
C TYR A 284 12.21 -10.64 6.96
N SER A 285 13.42 -10.98 6.51
CA SER A 285 13.60 -12.26 5.85
C SER A 285 13.36 -13.42 6.82
N TYR A 286 12.99 -14.59 6.33
CA TYR A 286 12.84 -15.79 7.17
C TYR A 286 14.13 -16.14 7.94
N TYR A 287 15.30 -15.67 7.51
CA TYR A 287 16.55 -15.87 8.25
C TYR A 287 16.53 -15.15 9.61
N ALA A 288 15.95 -13.95 9.70
CA ALA A 288 15.82 -13.21 10.96
C ALA A 288 15.00 -14.00 11.99
N TYR A 289 13.85 -14.56 11.56
CA TYR A 289 12.98 -15.38 12.41
C TYR A 289 13.59 -16.75 12.75
N ARG A 290 14.43 -17.31 11.88
CA ARG A 290 15.20 -18.52 12.22
C ARG A 290 16.26 -18.23 13.29
N LYS A 291 16.90 -17.07 13.22
CA LYS A 291 17.95 -16.63 14.16
C LYS A 291 17.40 -16.26 15.54
N ASP A 292 16.26 -15.58 15.59
CA ASP A 292 15.58 -15.19 16.84
C ASP A 292 14.15 -15.70 16.86
N LYS A 293 13.92 -16.81 17.58
CA LYS A 293 12.60 -17.46 17.68
C LYS A 293 11.58 -16.64 18.47
N ASP A 294 12.03 -15.68 19.26
CA ASP A 294 11.17 -14.75 20.00
C ASP A 294 10.85 -13.47 19.22
N LEU A 295 11.39 -13.31 18.00
CA LEU A 295 11.27 -12.05 17.24
C LEU A 295 9.82 -11.60 17.05
N THR A 296 8.93 -12.52 16.67
CA THR A 296 7.50 -12.22 16.49
C THR A 296 6.89 -11.66 17.77
N ARG A 297 7.11 -12.34 18.90
CA ARG A 297 6.58 -11.91 20.20
C ARG A 297 7.17 -10.56 20.62
N LYS A 298 8.49 -10.37 20.52
CA LYS A 298 9.18 -9.12 20.87
C LYS A 298 8.66 -7.94 20.05
N ALA A 299 8.48 -8.11 18.75
CA ALA A 299 7.94 -7.07 17.87
C ALA A 299 6.48 -6.73 18.21
N GLN A 300 5.62 -7.74 18.39
CA GLN A 300 4.22 -7.52 18.75
C GLN A 300 4.05 -6.89 20.14
N GLU A 301 4.86 -7.28 21.12
CA GLU A 301 4.90 -6.64 22.46
C GLU A 301 5.34 -5.16 22.38
N ALA A 302 6.17 -4.81 21.39
CA ALA A 302 6.56 -3.43 21.10
C ALA A 302 5.51 -2.66 20.28
N GLY A 303 4.39 -3.30 19.90
CA GLY A 303 3.34 -2.70 19.07
C GLY A 303 3.66 -2.65 17.57
N LEU A 304 4.66 -3.41 17.12
CA LEU A 304 5.08 -3.50 15.72
C LEU A 304 4.37 -4.65 15.00
N LEU A 305 3.96 -4.39 13.75
CA LEU A 305 3.52 -5.43 12.82
C LEU A 305 4.70 -6.33 12.42
N THR A 306 4.39 -7.58 12.11
CA THR A 306 5.37 -8.60 11.71
C THR A 306 5.03 -9.19 10.34
N ASN A 307 5.93 -9.02 9.38
CA ASN A 307 5.90 -9.71 8.10
C ASN A 307 7.18 -10.55 7.92
N VAL A 308 7.04 -11.70 7.25
CA VAL A 308 8.15 -12.60 6.91
C VAL A 308 8.19 -12.83 5.40
N TRP A 309 9.37 -12.66 4.80
CA TRP A 309 9.58 -12.83 3.36
C TRP A 309 10.88 -13.58 3.02
N THR A 310 11.09 -14.03 1.79
CA THR A 310 10.04 -14.59 0.93
C THR A 310 9.96 -16.08 1.26
N VAL A 311 8.82 -16.55 1.76
CA VAL A 311 8.64 -17.93 2.22
C VAL A 311 7.92 -18.74 1.16
N ASN A 312 8.54 -19.78 0.62
CA ASN A 312 7.95 -20.57 -0.49
C ASN A 312 7.80 -22.07 -0.19
N ASN A 313 8.39 -22.57 0.89
CA ASN A 313 8.26 -23.97 1.30
C ASN A 313 6.97 -24.15 2.13
N ALA A 314 6.18 -25.18 1.82
CA ALA A 314 4.96 -25.55 2.54
C ALA A 314 5.14 -25.67 4.07
N GLU A 315 6.22 -26.32 4.53
CA GLU A 315 6.49 -26.51 5.95
C GLU A 315 6.72 -25.17 6.66
N GLU A 316 7.50 -24.28 6.03
CA GLU A 316 7.77 -22.95 6.58
C GLU A 316 6.55 -22.03 6.51
N LEU A 317 5.78 -22.10 5.42
CA LEU A 317 4.51 -21.39 5.29
C LEU A 317 3.56 -21.74 6.43
N GLN A 318 3.37 -23.04 6.69
CA GLN A 318 2.56 -23.51 7.81
C GLN A 318 3.16 -23.07 9.15
N GLN A 319 4.48 -23.20 9.33
CA GLN A 319 5.18 -22.81 10.55
C GLN A 319 4.94 -21.32 10.87
N TYR A 320 5.15 -20.42 9.91
CA TYR A 320 4.98 -18.98 10.14
C TYR A 320 3.52 -18.59 10.32
N TYR A 321 2.60 -19.26 9.63
CA TYR A 321 1.16 -19.04 9.85
C TYR A 321 0.77 -19.37 11.30
N LEU A 322 1.22 -20.52 11.82
CA LEU A 322 0.99 -20.96 13.20
C LEU A 322 1.78 -20.14 14.23
N LEU A 323 2.96 -19.61 13.88
CA LEU A 323 3.73 -18.69 14.72
C LEU A 323 2.97 -17.40 15.01
N GLY A 324 1.99 -17.05 14.17
CA GLY A 324 1.13 -15.91 14.43
C GLY A 324 1.70 -14.57 13.96
N VAL A 325 2.62 -14.57 12.98
CA VAL A 325 3.00 -13.33 12.28
C VAL A 325 1.77 -12.65 11.67
N ASP A 326 1.82 -11.34 11.47
CA ASP A 326 0.72 -10.56 10.90
C ASP A 326 0.58 -10.83 9.39
N TYR A 327 1.71 -10.98 8.70
CA TYR A 327 1.80 -11.18 7.26
C TYR A 327 2.85 -12.23 6.88
N ILE A 328 2.64 -12.88 5.72
CA ILE A 328 3.60 -13.78 5.07
C ILE A 328 3.66 -13.40 3.59
N THR A 329 4.81 -12.90 3.16
CA THR A 329 5.10 -12.61 1.74
C THR A 329 5.65 -13.85 1.05
N THR A 330 5.00 -14.28 -0.03
CA THR A 330 5.30 -15.55 -0.73
C THR A 330 5.09 -15.46 -2.25
N ASP A 331 5.88 -16.22 -3.01
CA ASP A 331 5.65 -16.48 -4.44
C ASP A 331 4.63 -17.61 -4.68
N GLU A 332 4.18 -18.28 -3.60
CA GLU A 332 3.25 -19.42 -3.61
C GLU A 332 1.96 -19.11 -2.82
N PRO A 333 1.27 -17.99 -3.08
CA PRO A 333 0.09 -17.60 -2.29
C PRO A 333 -1.04 -18.62 -2.36
N GLU A 334 -1.19 -19.35 -3.48
CA GLU A 334 -2.16 -20.44 -3.62
C GLU A 334 -1.86 -21.60 -2.66
N LEU A 335 -0.58 -21.91 -2.46
CA LEU A 335 -0.15 -22.95 -1.54
C LEU A 335 -0.44 -22.54 -0.10
N LEU A 336 -0.10 -21.30 0.28
CA LEU A 336 -0.40 -20.80 1.62
C LEU A 336 -1.90 -20.77 1.90
N LEU A 337 -2.73 -20.34 0.95
CA LEU A 337 -4.20 -20.36 1.11
C LEU A 337 -4.74 -21.78 1.29
N LYS A 338 -4.23 -22.77 0.54
CA LYS A 338 -4.60 -24.18 0.73
C LYS A 338 -4.20 -24.71 2.11
N ILE A 339 -3.03 -24.32 2.61
CA ILE A 339 -2.58 -24.66 3.97
C ILE A 339 -3.51 -24.03 5.01
N ILE A 340 -3.88 -22.76 4.84
CA ILE A 340 -4.80 -22.07 5.75
C ILE A 340 -6.16 -22.77 5.78
N ASP A 341 -6.69 -23.15 4.61
CA ASP A 341 -7.98 -23.83 4.52
C ASP A 341 -7.95 -25.26 5.09
N SER A 342 -6.81 -25.96 5.07
CA SER A 342 -6.68 -27.28 5.69
C SER A 342 -6.51 -27.26 7.21
N LEU A 343 -6.20 -26.08 7.78
CA LEU A 343 -6.09 -25.86 9.23
C LEU A 343 -7.40 -25.41 9.89
N LYS A 344 -8.42 -25.05 9.10
CA LYS A 344 -9.78 -24.75 9.56
C LYS A 344 -10.59 -26.04 9.72
#